data_AF-A0A5N1L1Z4-F1
#
_entry.id   AF-A0A5N1L1Z4-F1
#
_cell.length_a   1.000
_cell.length_b   1.000
_cell.length_c   1.000
_cell.angle_alpha   90.00
_cell.angle_beta   90.00
_cell.angle_gamma   90.00
#
_symmetry.space_group_name_H-M   'P 1'
#
loop_
_entity.id
_entity.type
_entity.pdbx_description
1 polymer ?
#
loop_
_entity_poly.entity_id
_entity_poly.type
_entity_poly.pdbx_seq_one_letter_code
_entity_poly.pdbx_strand_id
1 'polypeptide(L)'
;MVLLLLGATQLPDVIDKPLAWTFAILPSGRMLAHSLVVSLPILTVLVLLAARRGYGRYAVVFSAGYLSHIAGDFYPIVRLGTDYYFFPNLFWPLLAANPDRAPSFAAHSPDSLLSLAVPLIVFGLAVSYSLVTVYRRYEQIPREIPQQ
;
A
#
# COMPACT_ATOMS: atom_id res chain seq x y z
N MET A 1 -7.41 -9.76 8.86
CA MET A 1 -7.41 -8.31 8.65
C MET A 1 -6.00 -7.79 8.42
N VAL A 2 -5.03 -8.27 9.19
CA VAL A 2 -3.61 -7.91 9.00
C VAL A 2 -3.10 -8.25 7.60
N LEU A 3 -3.37 -9.44 7.04
CA LEU A 3 -3.01 -9.76 5.65
C LEU A 3 -3.59 -8.78 4.62
N LEU A 4 -4.83 -8.32 4.83
CA LEU A 4 -5.46 -7.35 3.96
C LEU A 4 -4.75 -5.99 4.04
N LEU A 5 -4.38 -5.57 5.25
CA LEU A 5 -3.59 -4.34 5.46
C LEU A 5 -2.20 -4.45 4.83
N LEU A 6 -1.51 -5.58 5.00
CA LEU A 6 -0.22 -5.83 4.37
C LEU A 6 -0.34 -5.71 2.85
N GLY A 7 -1.32 -6.36 2.22
CA GLY A 7 -1.52 -6.22 0.77
C GLY A 7 -1.90 -4.78 0.37
N ALA A 8 -2.82 -4.16 1.10
CA ALA A 8 -3.34 -2.83 0.78
C ALA A 8 -2.28 -1.74 0.85
N THR A 9 -1.40 -1.78 1.85
CA THR A 9 -0.34 -0.79 1.98
C THR A 9 0.70 -0.94 0.88
N GLN A 10 1.02 -2.16 0.43
CA GLN A 10 2.03 -2.33 -0.63
C GLN A 10 1.50 -2.05 -2.04
N LEU A 11 0.18 -2.06 -2.25
CA LEU A 11 -0.41 -2.02 -3.57
C LEU A 11 -0.01 -0.78 -4.42
N PRO A 12 0.02 0.45 -3.88
CA PRO A 12 0.45 1.61 -4.65
C PRO A 12 1.84 1.44 -5.25
N ASP A 13 2.79 0.96 -4.45
CA ASP A 13 4.18 0.71 -4.86
C ASP A 13 4.31 -0.41 -5.87
N VAL A 14 3.57 -1.51 -5.68
CA VAL A 14 3.55 -2.64 -6.61
C VAL A 14 3.04 -2.25 -8.00
N ILE A 15 2.20 -1.22 -8.09
CA ILE A 15 1.72 -0.68 -9.36
C ILE A 15 2.72 0.32 -9.94
N ASP A 16 3.03 1.39 -9.20
CA ASP A 16 3.76 2.52 -9.76
C ASP A 16 5.23 2.21 -10.00
N LYS A 17 5.90 1.52 -9.08
CA LYS A 17 7.36 1.31 -9.17
C LYS A 17 7.74 0.44 -10.35
N PRO A 18 7.12 -0.73 -10.63
CA PRO A 18 7.45 -1.49 -11.83
C PRO A 18 7.14 -0.72 -13.12
N LEU A 19 5.99 -0.03 -13.17
CA LEU A 19 5.60 0.75 -14.34
C LEU A 19 6.57 1.91 -14.61
N ALA A 20 7.13 2.53 -13.58
CA ALA A 20 8.09 3.63 -13.73
C ALA A 20 9.53 3.15 -13.91
N TRP A 21 10.00 2.24 -13.06
CA TRP A 21 11.41 1.90 -12.90
C TRP A 21 11.87 0.71 -13.76
N THR A 22 10.92 -0.11 -14.24
CA THR A 22 11.25 -1.27 -15.09
C THR A 22 10.74 -1.07 -16.51
N PHE A 23 9.47 -0.67 -16.65
CA PHE A 23 8.82 -0.58 -17.95
C PHE A 23 8.85 0.82 -18.57
N ALA A 24 9.27 1.85 -17.81
CA ALA A 24 9.32 3.24 -18.24
C ALA A 24 7.98 3.77 -18.82
N ILE A 25 6.86 3.21 -18.38
CA ILE A 25 5.49 3.61 -18.76
C ILE A 25 5.10 4.88 -18.01
N LEU A 26 5.46 4.98 -16.72
CA LEU A 26 5.20 6.16 -15.90
C LEU A 26 6.49 6.97 -15.69
N PRO A 27 6.43 8.31 -15.68
CA PRO A 27 7.58 9.16 -15.36
C PRO A 27 8.11 9.02 -13.93
N SER A 28 7.28 8.58 -12.98
CA SER A 28 7.64 8.47 -11.56
C SER A 28 6.97 7.26 -10.90
N GLY A 29 7.69 6.63 -9.97
CA GLY A 29 7.24 5.52 -9.15
C GLY A 29 6.29 5.91 -8.01
N ARG A 30 5.91 7.18 -7.93
CA ARG A 30 4.87 7.72 -7.03
C ARG A 30 3.95 8.65 -7.82
N MET A 31 3.11 8.11 -8.70
CA MET A 31 2.30 8.92 -9.62
C MET A 31 0.86 8.43 -9.82
N LEU A 32 0.65 7.28 -10.46
CA LEU A 32 -0.69 6.85 -10.88
C LEU A 32 -1.49 6.34 -9.67
N ALA A 33 -1.00 5.31 -9.01
CA ALA A 33 -1.62 4.73 -7.83
C ALA A 33 -1.46 5.63 -6.59
N HIS A 34 -0.40 6.44 -6.54
CA HIS A 34 -0.22 7.42 -5.47
C HIS A 34 -1.05 8.71 -5.65
N SER A 35 -1.70 8.92 -6.79
CA SER A 35 -2.55 10.10 -6.99
C SER A 35 -3.85 10.00 -6.17
N LEU A 36 -4.20 11.05 -5.43
CA LEU A 36 -5.50 11.17 -4.76
C LEU A 36 -6.65 11.39 -5.74
N VAL A 37 -6.39 12.04 -6.87
CA VAL A 37 -7.39 12.27 -7.92
C VAL A 37 -7.83 10.94 -8.54
N VAL A 38 -6.91 9.98 -8.66
CA VAL A 38 -7.19 8.64 -9.21
C VAL A 38 -7.65 7.68 -8.12
N SER A 39 -6.92 7.61 -7.00
CA SER A 39 -7.18 6.61 -5.96
C SER A 39 -8.48 6.85 -5.20
N LEU A 40 -8.85 8.10 -4.86
CA LEU A 40 -10.07 8.35 -4.08
C LEU A 40 -11.34 7.91 -4.81
N PRO A 41 -11.56 8.22 -6.10
CA PRO A 41 -12.70 7.68 -6.84
C PRO A 41 -12.71 6.15 -6.90
N ILE A 42 -11.56 5.51 -7.17
CA ILE A 42 -11.46 4.05 -7.26
C ILE A 42 -11.80 3.40 -5.91
N LEU A 43 -11.22 3.90 -4.82
CA LEU A 43 -11.50 3.40 -3.47
C LEU A 43 -12.96 3.64 -3.06
N THR A 44 -13.54 4.77 -3.46
CA THR A 44 -14.97 5.05 -3.21
C THR A 44 -15.84 4.02 -3.92
N VAL A 45 -15.61 3.77 -5.22
CA VAL A 45 -16.34 2.74 -5.98
C VAL A 45 -16.15 1.37 -5.35
N LEU A 46 -14.93 1.01 -4.97
CA LEU A 46 -14.61 -0.25 -4.29
C LEU A 46 -15.43 -0.42 -3.00
N VAL A 47 -15.47 0.61 -2.14
CA VAL A 47 -16.24 0.59 -0.89
C VAL A 47 -17.73 0.44 -1.16
N LEU A 48 -18.29 1.22 -2.10
CA LEU A 48 -19.71 1.15 -2.45
C LEU A 48 -20.11 -0.23 -2.98
N LEU A 49 -19.32 -0.82 -3.88
CA LEU A 49 -19.58 -2.14 -4.43
C LEU A 49 -19.43 -3.24 -3.38
N ALA A 50 -18.37 -3.18 -2.57
CA ALA A 50 -18.14 -4.14 -1.50
C ALA A 50 -19.22 -4.07 -0.41
N ALA A 51 -19.68 -2.87 -0.05
CA ALA A 51 -20.75 -2.67 0.92
C ALA A 51 -22.05 -3.34 0.46
N ARG A 52 -22.42 -3.18 -0.83
CA ARG A 52 -23.59 -3.85 -1.43
C ARG A 52 -23.52 -5.38 -1.41
N ARG A 53 -22.32 -5.95 -1.25
CA ARG A 53 -22.08 -7.39 -1.22
C ARG A 53 -21.79 -7.92 0.20
N GLY A 54 -21.96 -7.09 1.24
CA GLY A 54 -21.71 -7.46 2.63
C GLY A 54 -20.23 -7.42 3.06
N TYR A 55 -19.33 -6.93 2.20
CA TYR A 55 -17.88 -6.83 2.46
C TYR A 55 -17.42 -5.42 2.84
N GLY A 56 -18.34 -4.51 3.16
CA GLY A 56 -18.03 -3.09 3.39
C GLY A 56 -16.93 -2.84 4.44
N ARG A 57 -16.95 -3.61 5.54
CA ARG A 57 -15.89 -3.53 6.58
C ARG A 57 -14.50 -3.81 6.01
N TYR A 58 -14.36 -4.79 5.14
CA TYR A 58 -13.06 -5.14 4.55
C TYR A 58 -12.60 -4.07 3.57
N ALA A 59 -13.50 -3.52 2.76
CA ALA A 59 -13.16 -2.45 1.83
C ALA A 59 -12.73 -1.15 2.54
N VAL A 60 -13.34 -0.81 3.68
CA VAL A 60 -12.90 0.33 4.49
C VAL A 60 -11.50 0.08 5.06
N VAL A 61 -11.24 -1.11 5.62
CA VAL A 61 -9.89 -1.46 6.13
C VAL A 61 -8.85 -1.45 5.02
N PHE A 62 -9.17 -1.97 3.84
CA PHE A 62 -8.31 -1.91 2.67
C PHE A 62 -8.01 -0.47 2.26
N SER A 63 -9.04 0.37 2.13
CA SER A 63 -8.90 1.77 1.73
C SER A 63 -8.07 2.57 2.73
N ALA A 64 -8.27 2.32 4.03
CA ALA A 64 -7.45 2.92 5.08
C ALA A 64 -5.97 2.50 4.98
N GLY A 65 -5.70 1.21 4.72
CA GLY A 65 -4.35 0.72 4.47
C GLY A 65 -3.69 1.40 3.27
N TYR A 66 -4.40 1.45 2.14
CA TYR A 66 -3.93 2.09 0.92
C TYR A 66 -3.61 3.58 1.12
N LEU A 67 -4.54 4.34 1.71
CA LEU A 67 -4.36 5.78 1.97
C LEU A 67 -3.29 6.06 3.03
N SER A 68 -3.11 5.16 4.01
CA SER A 68 -2.04 5.30 5.01
C SER A 68 -0.65 5.16 4.39
N HIS A 69 -0.50 4.32 3.36
CA HIS A 69 0.75 4.22 2.59
C HIS A 69 1.06 5.54 1.89
N ILE A 70 0.09 6.07 1.14
CA ILE A 70 0.24 7.38 0.47
C ILE A 70 0.56 8.46 1.51
N ALA A 71 -0.16 8.51 2.63
CA ALA A 71 0.13 9.48 3.68
C ALA A 71 1.56 9.33 4.23
N GLY A 72 2.04 8.10 4.44
CA GLY A 72 3.41 7.83 4.90
C GLY A 72 4.48 8.28 3.91
N ASP A 73 4.24 8.07 2.62
CA ASP A 73 5.18 8.44 1.55
C ASP A 73 5.32 9.96 1.39
N PHE A 74 4.24 10.70 1.66
CA PHE A 74 4.22 12.16 1.54
C PHE A 74 4.38 12.87 2.89
N TYR A 75 4.32 12.17 4.02
CA TYR A 75 4.52 12.76 5.36
C TYR A 75 5.83 13.55 5.52
N PRO A 76 6.98 13.09 4.98
CA PRO A 76 8.24 13.82 5.15
C PRO A 76 8.21 15.25 4.62
N ILE A 77 7.34 15.57 3.65
CA ILE A 77 7.11 16.94 3.15
C ILE A 77 6.77 17.91 4.27
N VAL A 78 5.99 17.47 5.26
CA VAL A 78 5.59 18.32 6.39
C VAL A 78 6.80 18.80 7.19
N ARG A 79 7.88 18.01 7.20
CA ARG A 79 9.12 18.33 7.94
C ARG A 79 10.24 18.88 7.06
N LEU A 80 10.36 18.37 5.84
CA LEU A 80 11.48 18.61 4.93
C LEU A 80 11.12 19.58 3.80
N GLY A 81 9.85 20.00 3.71
CA GLY A 81 9.36 20.89 2.66
C GLY A 81 9.32 20.23 1.28
N THR A 82 9.20 21.06 0.24
CA THR A 82 9.16 20.64 -1.16
C THR A 82 10.51 20.13 -1.70
N ASP A 83 11.59 20.30 -0.93
CA ASP A 83 12.92 19.80 -1.28
C ASP A 83 13.02 18.27 -1.18
N TYR A 84 12.22 17.66 -0.28
CA TYR A 84 12.09 16.21 -0.19
C TYR A 84 11.42 15.64 -1.45
N TYR A 85 10.30 16.25 -1.84
CA TYR A 85 9.55 15.88 -3.01
C TYR A 85 8.70 17.08 -3.41
N PHE A 86 8.74 17.48 -4.67
CA PHE A 86 7.78 18.43 -5.24
C PHE A 86 6.62 17.58 -5.79
N PHE A 87 5.40 17.74 -5.27
CA PHE A 87 4.30 16.75 -5.42
C PHE A 87 3.11 17.23 -6.26
N PRO A 88 3.29 17.62 -7.54
CA PRO A 88 2.15 17.67 -8.43
C PRO A 88 1.60 16.25 -8.72
N ASN A 89 2.42 15.20 -8.56
CA ASN A 89 2.03 13.81 -8.79
C ASN A 89 0.88 13.32 -7.88
N LEU A 90 0.78 13.84 -6.65
CA LEU A 90 -0.34 13.53 -5.75
C LEU A 90 -1.69 13.95 -6.33
N PHE A 91 -1.67 14.92 -7.24
CA PHE A 91 -2.83 15.49 -7.92
C PHE A 91 -2.86 15.16 -9.42
N TRP A 92 -2.02 14.25 -9.90
CA TRP A 92 -2.05 13.82 -11.30
C TRP A 92 -3.41 13.15 -11.63
N PRO A 93 -4.04 13.38 -12.79
CA PRO A 93 -3.55 14.12 -13.95
C PRO A 93 -3.91 15.62 -13.95
N LEU A 94 -4.44 16.18 -12.86
CA LEU A 94 -4.80 17.61 -12.82
C LEU A 94 -3.57 18.52 -12.81
N LEU A 95 -2.46 18.04 -12.22
CA LEU A 95 -1.16 18.69 -12.30
C LEU A 95 -0.18 17.84 -13.12
N ALA A 96 0.80 18.51 -13.71
CA ALA A 96 1.82 17.89 -14.55
C ALA A 96 2.65 16.87 -13.75
N ALA A 97 3.04 15.79 -14.42
CA ALA A 97 3.92 14.80 -13.81
C ALA A 97 5.29 15.41 -13.48
N ASN A 98 5.83 15.07 -12.31
CA ASN A 98 7.20 15.32 -11.90
C ASN A 98 7.97 13.99 -11.96
N PRO A 99 8.90 13.80 -12.92
CA PRO A 99 9.63 12.55 -13.08
C PRO A 99 10.57 12.24 -11.91
N ASP A 100 10.84 10.96 -11.68
CA ASP A 100 11.88 10.56 -10.72
C ASP A 100 13.26 10.95 -11.24
N ARG A 101 14.13 11.43 -10.35
CA ARG A 101 15.52 11.78 -10.70
C ARG A 101 16.36 10.55 -11.05
N ALA A 102 16.04 9.40 -10.47
CA ALA A 102 16.77 8.15 -10.67
C ALA A 102 15.81 6.94 -10.72
N PRO A 103 15.13 6.69 -11.86
CA PRO A 103 14.07 5.70 -11.95
C PRO A 103 14.61 4.26 -12.05
N SER A 104 15.07 3.70 -10.94
CA SER A 104 15.45 2.28 -10.86
C SER A 104 15.37 1.76 -9.43
N PHE A 105 15.15 0.45 -9.29
CA PHE A 105 15.25 -0.23 -7.99
C PHE A 105 16.68 -0.14 -7.41
N ALA A 106 17.70 -0.23 -8.27
CA ALA A 106 19.10 -0.14 -7.85
C ALA A 106 19.45 1.24 -7.27
N ALA A 107 18.90 2.32 -7.84
CA ALA A 107 19.11 3.68 -7.32
C ALA A 107 18.46 3.91 -5.94
N HIS A 108 17.49 3.08 -5.57
CA HIS A 108 16.79 3.13 -4.29
C HIS A 108 17.14 1.94 -3.38
N SER A 109 18.28 1.29 -3.63
CA SER A 109 18.77 0.23 -2.76
C SER A 109 19.11 0.79 -1.37
N PRO A 110 18.88 0.02 -0.30
CA PRO A 110 19.25 0.45 1.04
C PRO A 110 20.77 0.67 1.16
N ASP A 111 21.18 1.71 1.88
CA ASP A 111 22.60 2.02 2.12
C ASP A 111 23.32 0.91 2.87
N SER A 112 22.60 0.08 3.63
CA SER A 112 23.14 -1.08 4.34
C SER A 112 22.07 -2.15 4.59
N LEU A 113 22.47 -3.40 4.81
CA LEU A 113 21.52 -4.46 5.20
C LEU A 113 20.87 -4.18 6.57
N LEU A 114 21.55 -3.43 7.44
CA LEU A 114 21.02 -3.08 8.76
C LEU A 114 19.82 -2.12 8.67
N SER A 115 19.74 -1.27 7.64
CA SER A 115 18.57 -0.41 7.46
C SER A 115 17.30 -1.21 7.10
N LEU A 116 17.47 -2.48 6.69
CA LEU A 116 16.35 -3.41 6.48
C LEU A 116 15.91 -4.12 7.76
N ALA A 117 16.68 -4.08 8.85
CA ALA A 117 16.37 -4.85 10.05
C ALA A 117 15.00 -4.49 10.62
N VAL A 118 14.74 -3.19 10.83
CA VAL A 118 13.44 -2.71 11.34
C VAL A 118 12.27 -3.10 10.43
N PRO A 119 12.26 -2.77 9.13
CA PRO A 119 11.11 -3.12 8.28
C PRO A 119 10.92 -4.64 8.15
N LEU A 120 11.99 -5.44 8.09
CA LEU A 120 11.88 -6.90 8.04
C LEU A 120 11.36 -7.50 9.34
N ILE A 121 11.78 -6.99 10.50
CA ILE A 121 11.25 -7.43 11.81
C ILE A 121 9.76 -7.10 11.89
N VAL A 122 9.36 -5.87 11.57
CA VAL A 122 7.95 -5.45 11.61
C VAL A 122 7.11 -6.30 10.65
N PHE A 123 7.58 -6.51 9.42
CA PHE A 123 6.92 -7.35 8.44
C PHE A 123 6.80 -8.81 8.92
N GLY A 124 7.90 -9.39 9.42
CA GLY A 124 7.93 -10.74 9.95
C GLY A 124 6.98 -10.95 11.14
N LEU A 125 6.90 -9.97 12.04
CA LEU A 125 5.94 -9.99 13.15
C LEU A 125 4.49 -9.92 12.64
N ALA A 126 4.19 -9.06 11.67
CA ALA A 126 2.85 -8.92 11.11
C ALA A 126 2.40 -10.21 10.37
N VAL A 127 3.30 -10.83 9.62
CA VAL A 127 3.06 -12.13 8.97
C VAL A 127 2.88 -13.23 10.00
N SER A 128 3.77 -13.34 10.99
CA SER A 128 3.68 -14.36 12.03
C SER A 128 2.38 -14.26 12.82
N TYR A 129 1.99 -13.05 13.23
CA TYR A 129 0.70 -12.79 13.87
C TYR A 129 -0.48 -13.22 12.99
N SER A 130 -0.41 -12.91 11.68
CA SER A 130 -1.44 -13.31 10.72
C SER A 130 -1.57 -14.82 10.60
N LEU A 131 -0.45 -15.54 10.50
CA LEU A 131 -0.41 -17.00 10.40
C LEU A 131 -0.99 -17.65 11.66
N VAL A 132 -0.58 -17.20 12.84
CA VAL A 132 -1.13 -17.70 14.12
C VAL A 132 -2.63 -17.48 14.20
N THR A 133 -3.11 -16.31 13.79
CA THR A 133 -4.54 -15.98 13.80
C THR A 133 -5.34 -16.87 12.83
N VAL A 134 -4.81 -17.13 11.64
CA VAL A 134 -5.43 -18.01 10.64
C VAL A 134 -5.44 -19.46 11.15
N TYR A 135 -4.30 -19.95 11.66
CA TYR A 135 -4.17 -21.31 12.18
C TYR A 135 -5.15 -21.57 13.34
N ARG A 136 -5.21 -20.66 14.33
CA ARG A 136 -6.15 -20.79 15.46
C ARG A 136 -7.61 -20.83 15.01
N ARG A 137 -7.95 -20.06 13.98
CA ARG A 137 -9.30 -20.06 13.42
C ARG A 137 -9.62 -21.36 12.69
N TYR A 138 -8.64 -21.93 11.99
CA TYR A 138 -8.79 -23.22 11.32
C TYR A 138 -9.03 -24.36 12.32
N GLU A 139 -8.27 -24.42 13.42
CA GLU A 139 -8.43 -25.42 14.49
C GLU A 139 -9.79 -25.37 15.22
N GLN A 140 -10.49 -24.24 15.17
CA GLN A 140 -11.81 -24.08 15.81
C GLN A 140 -12.95 -24.63 14.94
N ILE A 141 -12.79 -24.69 13.61
CA ILE A 141 -13.84 -25.09 12.67
C ILE A 141 -14.25 -26.58 12.80
N PRO A 142 -13.33 -27.56 13.03
CA PRO A 142 -13.70 -28.97 13.17
C PRO A 142 -14.51 -29.31 14.43
N ARG A 143 -14.50 -28.45 15.47
CA ARG A 143 -15.14 -28.75 16.76
C ARG A 143 -16.62 -28.36 16.85
N GLU A 144 -17.16 -27.71 15.81
CA GLU A 144 -18.54 -27.23 15.76
C GLU A 144 -19.46 -28.10 14.88
N ILE A 145 -19.06 -29.32 14.49
CA ILE A 145 -20.00 -30.27 13.87
C ILE A 145 -20.89 -30.82 15.00
N PRO A 146 -22.20 -30.52 15.04
CA PRO A 146 -23.10 -31.13 16.00
C PRO A 146 -23.15 -32.62 15.70
N GLN A 147 -22.94 -33.45 16.73
CA GLN A 147 -23.29 -34.86 16.63
C GLN A 147 -24.82 -34.95 16.56
N GLN A 148 -25.34 -35.12 15.34
CA GLN A 148 -26.66 -35.67 15.11
C GLN A 148 -26.51 -37.09 14.61
#